data_AF-A0A7V4CP26-F1
#
_entry.id   AF-A0A7V4CP26-F1
#
_cell.length_a   1.000
_cell.length_b   1.000
_cell.length_c   1.000
_cell.angle_alpha   90.00
_cell.angle_beta   90.00
_cell.angle_gamma   90.00
#
_symmetry.space_group_name_H-M   'P 1'
#
loop_
_entity.id
_entity.type
_entity.pdbx_description
1 polymer ?
#
loop_
_entity_poly.entity_id
_entity_poly.type
_entity_poly.pdbx_seq_one_letter_code
_entity_poly.pdbx_strand_id
1 'polypeptide(L)'
;MSLKEKYGLTKGTRVFRPWRPEVDALIVAKDKLILIEAKLYRVYDAVAKLPIYKMLVPETPELSLWRHLPVEMQLLVVKITEPWKSIAEKVGIKLVDWAPSWVQEIFWERDLYWTREAIEMRERRKEVLKRLGFT
;
A
#
# COMPACT_ATOMS: atom_id res chain seq x y z
N MET A 1 10.71 16.95 -30.18
CA MET A 1 11.88 17.49 -29.47
C MET A 1 12.02 16.77 -28.14
N SER A 2 13.08 15.97 -27.96
CA SER A 2 13.31 15.18 -26.74
C SER A 2 13.61 16.09 -25.53
N LEU A 3 13.41 15.58 -24.30
CA LEU A 3 13.79 16.33 -23.08
C LEU A 3 15.30 16.64 -23.05
N LYS A 4 16.12 15.76 -23.67
CA LYS A 4 17.55 15.98 -23.88
C LYS A 4 17.81 17.17 -24.80
N GLU A 5 17.09 17.26 -25.92
CA GLU A 5 17.18 18.41 -26.85
C GLU A 5 16.69 19.72 -26.21
N LYS A 6 15.66 19.65 -25.36
CA LYS A 6 15.06 20.84 -24.74
C LYS A 6 15.81 21.39 -23.54
N TYR A 7 16.45 20.53 -22.74
CA TYR A 7 17.01 20.91 -21.45
C TYR A 7 18.47 20.49 -21.25
N GLY A 8 19.08 19.77 -22.20
CA GLY A 8 20.37 19.12 -22.00
C GLY A 8 20.25 17.84 -21.17
N LEU A 9 21.29 17.00 -21.14
CA LEU A 9 21.24 15.67 -20.52
C LEU A 9 20.88 15.75 -19.03
N THR A 10 21.62 16.52 -18.24
CA THR A 10 21.48 16.57 -16.77
C THR A 10 20.13 17.12 -16.32
N LYS A 11 19.66 18.23 -16.91
CA LYS A 11 18.36 18.81 -16.58
C LYS A 11 17.21 18.01 -17.20
N GLY A 12 17.42 17.42 -18.38
CA GLY A 12 16.49 16.49 -19.01
C GLY A 12 16.20 15.27 -18.14
N THR A 13 17.22 14.64 -17.54
CA THR A 13 17.04 13.51 -16.62
C THR A 13 16.33 13.89 -15.32
N ARG A 14 16.56 15.10 -14.79
CA ARG A 14 15.86 15.58 -13.58
C ARG A 14 14.38 15.91 -13.81
N VAL A 15 14.05 16.38 -15.02
CA VAL A 15 12.67 16.71 -15.41
C VAL A 15 11.92 15.46 -15.89
N PHE A 16 12.64 14.46 -16.41
CA PHE A 16 12.08 13.17 -16.74
C PHE A 16 11.71 12.41 -15.45
N ARG A 17 10.43 12.43 -15.11
CA ARG A 17 9.84 11.54 -14.11
C ARG A 17 9.17 10.37 -14.83
N PRO A 18 9.86 9.26 -15.09
CA PRO A 18 9.21 8.09 -15.62
C PRO A 18 8.15 7.62 -14.63
N TRP A 19 7.00 7.19 -15.16
CA TRP A 19 6.02 6.49 -14.34
C TRP A 19 6.66 5.17 -13.90
N ARG A 20 7.00 5.07 -12.61
CA ARG A 20 7.67 3.92 -12.01
C ARG A 20 6.76 3.34 -10.93
N PRO A 21 6.08 2.24 -11.23
CA PRO A 21 5.40 1.45 -10.20
C PRO A 21 6.41 0.99 -9.16
N GLU A 22 6.06 1.10 -7.88
CA GLU A 22 6.90 0.70 -6.76
C GLU A 22 6.11 -0.23 -5.83
N VAL A 23 6.78 -1.27 -5.36
CA VAL A 23 6.29 -2.15 -4.27
C VAL A 23 6.92 -1.69 -2.96
N ASP A 24 6.20 -1.85 -1.86
CA ASP A 24 6.73 -1.51 -0.52
C ASP A 24 7.98 -2.34 -0.19
N ALA A 25 8.00 -3.63 -0.58
CA ALA A 25 9.20 -4.46 -0.53
C ALA A 25 9.21 -5.59 -1.57
N LEU A 26 10.41 -6.04 -1.92
CA LEU A 26 10.69 -7.20 -2.76
C LEU A 26 11.71 -8.09 -2.04
N ILE A 27 11.42 -9.38 -1.94
CA ILE A 27 12.37 -10.38 -1.44
C ILE A 27 12.72 -11.33 -2.59
N VAL A 28 14.02 -11.50 -2.83
CA VAL A 28 14.56 -12.55 -3.68
C VAL A 28 14.88 -13.76 -2.80
N ALA A 29 13.97 -14.72 -2.76
CA ALA A 29 14.20 -15.99 -2.07
C ALA A 29 14.92 -16.98 -3.00
N LYS A 30 15.31 -18.14 -2.47
CA LYS A 30 16.02 -19.18 -3.23
C LYS A 30 15.21 -19.69 -4.42
N ASP A 31 13.89 -19.75 -4.30
CA ASP A 31 12.97 -20.44 -5.20
C ASP A 31 11.84 -19.55 -5.73
N LYS A 32 11.76 -18.28 -5.30
CA LYS A 32 10.67 -17.36 -5.66
C LYS A 32 11.03 -15.90 -5.46
N LEU A 33 10.27 -15.02 -6.10
CA LEU A 33 10.18 -13.61 -5.76
C LEU A 33 8.96 -13.37 -4.89
N ILE A 34 9.10 -12.56 -3.84
CA ILE A 34 7.98 -12.17 -2.97
C ILE A 34 7.77 -10.67 -3.10
N LEU A 35 6.63 -10.28 -3.67
CA LEU A 35 6.18 -8.88 -3.73
C LEU A 35 5.34 -8.59 -2.51
N ILE A 36 5.68 -7.53 -1.78
CA ILE A 36 5.02 -7.18 -0.53
C ILE A 36 4.44 -5.77 -0.66
N GLU A 37 3.16 -5.65 -0.30
CA GLU A 37 2.52 -4.38 0.02
C GLU A 37 2.08 -4.39 1.48
N ALA A 38 2.34 -3.30 2.20
CA ALA A 38 1.93 -3.10 3.58
C ALA A 38 0.81 -2.05 3.65
N LYS A 39 -0.27 -2.36 4.39
CA LYS A 39 -1.41 -1.45 4.54
C LYS A 39 -1.95 -1.42 5.96
N LEU A 40 -2.05 -0.20 6.50
CA LEU A 40 -2.80 0.10 7.74
C LEU A 40 -4.30 0.32 7.49
N TYR A 41 -4.65 0.70 6.26
CA TYR A 41 -6.00 0.96 5.78
C TYR A 41 -6.04 0.83 4.26
N ARG A 42 -7.26 0.80 3.69
CA ARG A 42 -7.49 0.62 2.23
C ARG A 42 -6.79 -0.62 1.69
N VAL A 43 -7.09 -1.76 2.31
CA VAL A 43 -6.59 -3.09 1.93
C VAL A 43 -6.89 -3.39 0.44
N TYR A 44 -8.05 -2.92 -0.05
CA TYR A 44 -8.45 -3.00 -1.47
C TYR A 44 -7.36 -2.50 -2.44
N ASP A 45 -6.68 -1.40 -2.10
CA ASP A 45 -5.67 -0.80 -3.00
C ASP A 45 -4.52 -1.78 -3.24
N ALA A 46 -4.07 -2.48 -2.19
CA ALA A 46 -3.02 -3.49 -2.31
C ALA A 46 -3.52 -4.75 -3.03
N VAL A 47 -4.77 -5.17 -2.78
CA VAL A 47 -5.39 -6.30 -3.48
C VAL A 47 -5.45 -6.06 -4.99
N ALA A 48 -5.71 -4.82 -5.42
CA ALA A 48 -5.70 -4.45 -6.83
C ALA A 48 -4.28 -4.30 -7.43
N LYS A 49 -3.34 -3.76 -6.64
CA LYS A 49 -1.97 -3.48 -7.10
C LYS A 49 -1.09 -4.72 -7.27
N LEU A 50 -1.11 -5.65 -6.30
CA LEU A 50 -0.18 -6.79 -6.30
C LEU A 50 -0.27 -7.65 -7.58
N PRO A 51 -1.47 -7.96 -8.13
CA PRO A 51 -1.58 -8.66 -9.41
C PRO A 51 -0.93 -7.88 -10.57
N ILE A 52 -1.10 -6.56 -10.61
CA ILE A 52 -0.48 -5.70 -11.63
C ILE A 52 1.05 -5.75 -11.49
N TYR A 53 1.57 -5.63 -10.27
CA TYR A 53 3.00 -5.69 -10.02
C TYR A 53 3.61 -7.05 -10.40
N LYS A 54 2.92 -8.15 -10.11
CA LYS A 54 3.30 -9.48 -10.58
C LYS A 54 3.43 -9.54 -12.12
N MET A 55 2.50 -8.92 -12.84
CA MET A 55 2.53 -8.85 -14.31
C MET A 55 3.68 -7.98 -14.85
N LEU A 56 4.18 -7.02 -14.07
CA LEU A 56 5.28 -6.14 -14.46
C LEU A 56 6.67 -6.75 -14.22
N VAL A 57 6.79 -7.79 -13.40
CA VAL A 57 8.08 -8.43 -13.09
C VAL A 57 8.87 -8.84 -14.35
N PRO A 58 8.26 -9.52 -15.35
CA PRO A 58 8.99 -9.92 -16.57
C PRO A 58 9.49 -8.74 -17.42
N GLU A 59 8.78 -7.60 -17.33
CA GLU A 59 9.07 -6.37 -18.08
C GLU A 59 10.04 -5.44 -17.34
N THR A 60 10.40 -5.77 -16.10
CA THR A 60 11.27 -4.94 -15.25
C THR A 60 12.74 -5.34 -15.48
N PRO A 61 13.56 -4.49 -16.14
CA PRO A 61 14.94 -4.85 -16.49
C PRO A 61 15.80 -5.24 -15.28
N GLU A 62 15.61 -4.55 -14.16
CA GLU A 62 16.31 -4.79 -12.89
C GLU A 62 16.03 -6.19 -12.32
N LEU A 63 14.91 -6.82 -12.70
CA LEU A 63 14.51 -8.15 -12.24
C LEU A 63 14.79 -9.26 -13.26
N SER A 64 15.46 -8.93 -14.37
CA SER A 64 15.72 -9.85 -15.49
C SER A 64 16.40 -11.16 -15.06
N LEU A 65 17.29 -11.12 -14.08
CA LEU A 65 17.97 -12.30 -13.54
C LEU A 65 17.02 -13.29 -12.85
N TRP A 66 15.90 -12.82 -12.30
CA TRP A 66 14.98 -13.61 -11.49
C TRP A 66 13.60 -13.82 -12.15
N ARG A 67 13.39 -13.36 -13.39
CA ARG A 67 12.11 -13.50 -14.11
C ARG A 67 11.60 -14.94 -14.27
N HIS A 68 12.49 -15.91 -14.12
CA HIS A 68 12.16 -17.34 -14.20
C HIS A 68 11.58 -17.89 -12.88
N LEU A 69 11.76 -17.17 -11.77
CA LEU A 69 11.24 -17.57 -10.48
C LEU A 69 9.72 -17.28 -10.39
N PRO A 70 8.94 -18.15 -9.73
CA PRO A 70 7.55 -17.85 -9.42
C PRO A 70 7.43 -16.61 -8.54
N VAL A 71 6.36 -15.85 -8.75
CA VAL A 71 6.07 -14.63 -7.98
C VAL A 71 4.95 -14.91 -6.98
N GLU A 72 5.27 -14.81 -5.70
CA GLU A 72 4.35 -14.79 -4.57
C GLU A 72 3.95 -13.35 -4.25
N MET A 73 2.66 -13.13 -4.05
CA MET A 73 2.11 -11.82 -3.65
C MET A 73 1.75 -11.88 -2.16
N GLN A 74 2.29 -10.97 -1.37
CA GLN A 74 1.98 -10.85 0.05
C GLN A 74 1.41 -9.47 0.38
N LEU A 75 0.35 -9.48 1.18
CA LEU A 75 -0.26 -8.28 1.72
C LEU A 75 -0.14 -8.30 3.24
N LEU A 76 0.70 -7.42 3.76
CA LEU A 76 0.96 -7.24 5.18
C LEU A 76 -0.06 -6.26 5.76
N VAL A 77 -0.80 -6.70 6.77
CA VAL A 77 -1.83 -5.91 7.46
C VAL A 77 -1.68 -6.04 8.98
N VAL A 78 -2.18 -5.05 9.72
CA VAL A 78 -2.15 -5.05 11.20
C VAL A 78 -3.17 -6.02 11.80
N LYS A 79 -4.26 -6.28 11.07
CA LYS A 79 -5.32 -7.21 11.44
C LYS A 79 -5.94 -7.77 10.18
N ILE A 80 -6.01 -9.09 10.06
CA ILE A 80 -6.79 -9.71 9.00
C ILE A 80 -8.29 -9.60 9.32
N THR A 81 -9.07 -9.10 8.38
CA THR A 81 -10.53 -9.00 8.49
C THR A 81 -11.22 -9.53 7.24
N GLU A 82 -12.45 -10.04 7.41
CA GLU A 82 -13.35 -10.23 6.28
C GLU A 82 -13.87 -8.85 5.80
N PRO A 83 -14.13 -8.66 4.49
CA PRO A 83 -14.09 -9.66 3.40
C PRO A 83 -12.70 -9.86 2.76
N TRP A 84 -11.67 -9.16 3.26
CA TRP A 84 -10.38 -9.08 2.58
C TRP A 84 -9.65 -10.40 2.52
N LYS A 85 -9.81 -11.25 3.54
CA LYS A 85 -9.28 -12.61 3.53
C LYS A 85 -9.80 -13.42 2.35
N SER A 86 -11.13 -13.54 2.22
CA SER A 86 -11.73 -14.29 1.11
C SER A 86 -11.32 -13.74 -0.27
N ILE A 87 -11.26 -12.42 -0.41
CA ILE A 87 -10.88 -11.79 -1.68
C ILE A 87 -9.39 -12.07 -1.99
N ALA A 88 -8.50 -11.86 -1.02
CA ALA A 88 -7.07 -12.07 -1.19
C ALA A 88 -6.74 -13.52 -1.59
N GLU A 89 -7.37 -14.49 -0.91
CA GLU A 89 -7.22 -15.92 -1.24
C GLU A 89 -7.64 -16.22 -2.69
N LYS A 90 -8.78 -15.67 -3.15
CA LYS A 90 -9.27 -15.87 -4.52
C LYS A 90 -8.34 -15.32 -5.59
N VAL A 91 -7.60 -14.24 -5.30
CA VAL A 91 -6.64 -13.64 -6.25
C VAL A 91 -5.21 -14.15 -6.04
N GLY A 92 -5.00 -15.12 -5.14
CA GLY A 92 -3.67 -15.70 -4.88
C GLY A 92 -2.72 -14.78 -4.11
N ILE A 93 -3.26 -13.88 -3.29
CA ILE A 93 -2.50 -13.03 -2.37
C ILE A 93 -2.48 -13.68 -0.98
N LYS A 94 -1.29 -13.86 -0.43
CA LYS A 94 -1.10 -14.32 0.94
C LYS A 94 -1.21 -13.13 1.89
N LEU A 95 -2.20 -13.15 2.78
CA LEU A 95 -2.27 -12.17 3.87
C LEU A 95 -1.32 -12.54 5.00
N VAL A 96 -0.64 -11.54 5.53
CA VAL A 96 0.24 -11.66 6.69
C VAL A 96 -0.24 -10.67 7.75
N ASP A 97 -0.61 -11.18 8.91
CA ASP A 97 -0.98 -10.38 10.08
C ASP A 97 0.28 -10.07 10.90
N TRP A 98 0.84 -8.88 10.70
CA TRP A 98 1.99 -8.42 11.47
C TRP A 98 2.19 -6.91 11.32
N ALA A 99 2.55 -6.26 12.42
CA ALA A 99 3.08 -4.92 12.44
C ALA A 99 3.97 -4.72 13.69
N PRO A 100 4.92 -3.77 13.69
CA PRO A 100 5.62 -3.36 14.90
C PRO A 100 4.65 -2.90 15.99
N SER A 101 4.99 -3.05 17.27
CA SER A 101 4.10 -2.72 18.40
C SER A 101 3.57 -1.28 18.33
N TRP A 102 4.42 -0.31 18.05
CA TRP A 102 4.04 1.10 17.92
C TRP A 102 3.02 1.36 16.79
N VAL A 103 3.03 0.54 15.73
CA VAL A 103 2.03 0.62 14.65
C VAL A 103 0.71 0.03 15.12
N GLN A 104 0.75 -1.08 15.86
CA GLN A 104 -0.45 -1.71 16.41
C GLN A 104 -1.16 -0.76 17.38
N GLU A 105 -0.41 -0.07 18.24
CA GLU A 105 -0.93 0.96 19.16
C GLU A 105 -1.71 2.03 18.40
N ILE A 106 -1.08 2.65 17.38
CA ILE A 106 -1.74 3.66 16.53
C ILE A 106 -2.98 3.09 15.83
N PHE A 107 -2.91 1.85 15.34
CA PHE A 107 -4.03 1.21 14.65
C PHE A 107 -5.23 1.01 15.58
N TRP A 108 -5.00 0.53 16.82
CA TRP A 108 -6.06 0.30 17.80
C TRP A 108 -6.61 1.60 18.37
N GLU A 109 -5.77 2.58 18.68
CA GLU A 109 -6.23 3.91 19.09
C GLU A 109 -7.12 4.56 18.04
N ARG A 110 -6.76 4.42 16.75
CA ARG A 110 -7.61 4.87 15.66
C ARG A 110 -8.91 4.08 15.58
N ASP A 111 -8.90 2.77 15.82
CA ASP A 111 -10.12 1.96 15.77
C ASP A 111 -11.12 2.39 16.85
N LEU A 112 -10.61 2.81 18.02
CA LEU A 112 -11.42 3.44 19.08
C LEU A 112 -12.12 4.73 18.61
N TYR A 113 -11.56 5.45 17.64
CA TYR A 113 -12.18 6.66 17.09
C TYR A 113 -13.54 6.38 16.43
N TRP A 114 -13.79 5.14 16.00
CA TRP A 114 -15.04 4.72 15.38
C TRP A 114 -16.02 4.06 16.35
N THR A 115 -15.71 4.01 17.65
CA THR A 115 -16.67 3.54 18.65
C THR A 115 -17.84 4.50 18.75
N ARG A 116 -18.99 3.99 19.22
CA ARG A 116 -20.19 4.78 19.40
C ARG A 116 -19.94 5.97 20.32
N GLU A 117 -19.20 5.76 21.40
CA GLU A 117 -18.84 6.77 22.39
C GLU A 117 -17.97 7.87 21.75
N ALA A 118 -17.00 7.50 20.91
CA ALA A 118 -16.16 8.46 20.20
C ALA A 118 -16.92 9.22 19.10
N ILE A 119 -17.90 8.59 18.45
CA ILE A 119 -18.82 9.26 17.52
C ILE A 119 -19.69 10.29 18.29
N GLU A 120 -20.32 9.87 19.38
CA GLU A 120 -21.19 10.73 20.21
C GLU A 120 -20.42 11.94 20.77
N MET A 121 -19.20 11.73 21.26
CA MET A 121 -18.35 12.81 21.76
C MET A 121 -17.99 13.82 20.66
N ARG A 122 -17.76 13.35 19.43
CA ARG A 122 -17.47 14.23 18.28
C ARG A 122 -18.67 15.05 17.85
N GLU A 123 -19.84 14.42 17.77
CA GLU A 123 -21.07 15.14 17.44
C GLU A 123 -21.38 16.21 18.49
N ARG A 124 -21.21 15.88 19.78
CA ARG A 124 -21.32 16.87 20.86
C ARG A 124 -20.32 18.01 20.72
N ARG A 125 -19.07 17.72 20.37
CA ARG A 125 -18.04 18.75 20.16
C ARG A 125 -18.38 19.65 18.96
N LYS A 126 -18.88 19.09 17.86
CA LYS A 126 -19.36 19.85 16.70
C LYS A 126 -20.52 20.76 17.07
N GLU A 127 -21.48 20.27 17.86
CA GLU A 127 -22.59 21.11 18.35
C GLU A 127 -22.11 22.29 19.19
N VAL A 128 -21.17 22.07 20.11
CA VAL A 128 -20.59 23.15 20.93
C VAL A 128 -19.88 24.16 20.04
N LEU A 129 -19.04 23.72 19.10
CA LEU A 129 -18.32 24.62 18.18
C LEU A 129 -19.29 25.42 17.30
N LYS A 130 -20.35 24.79 16.80
CA LYS A 130 -21.41 25.46 16.04
C LYS A 130 -22.13 26.53 16.88
N ARG A 131 -22.41 26.24 18.15
CA ARG A 131 -22.99 27.23 19.09
C ARG A 131 -22.05 28.40 19.37
N LEU A 132 -20.74 28.18 19.30
CA LEU A 132 -19.71 29.21 19.44
C LEU A 132 -19.47 29.99 18.13
N GLY A 133 -20.23 29.74 17.07
CA GLY A 133 -20.16 30.48 15.81
C GLY A 133 -19.12 29.97 14.82
N PHE A 134 -18.49 28.82 15.07
CA PHE A 134 -17.61 28.17 14.11
C PHE A 134 -18.42 27.31 13.12
N THR A 135 -18.17 27.48 11.82
CA THR A 135 -18.80 26.72 10.72
C THR A 135 -17.78 25.87 9.98
#